data_AF-A0A8X6V2P7-F1
#
_entry.id   AF-A0A8X6V2P7-F1
#
_cell.length_a   1.000
_cell.length_b   1.000
_cell.length_c   1.000
_cell.angle_alpha   90.00
_cell.angle_beta   90.00
_cell.angle_gamma   90.00
#
_symmetry.space_group_name_H-M   'P 1'
#
loop_
_entity.id
_entity.type
_entity.pdbx_description
1 polymer ?
#
loop_
_entity_poly.entity_id
_entity_poly.type
_entity_poly.pdbx_seq_one_letter_code
_entity_poly.pdbx_strand_id
1 'polypeptide(L)'
;MIIVLMTEDIANNGENLTLGIVINHPNGNDVYKDVPKDYIGEDGTPKNIMAVLKGNEKILAGVGSGKVRQSGRSDHVFVYFADHGAQGLIAFPEDQLSAMDLNRTINYTRMKPTCTKKR
;
A
#
# COMPACT_ATOMS: atom_id res chain seq x y z
N MET A 1 -1.86 12.55 3.74
CA MET A 1 -2.08 11.21 4.34
C MET A 1 -1.22 10.22 3.60
N ILE A 2 -0.55 9.32 4.32
CA ILE A 2 0.29 8.25 3.76
C ILE A 2 -0.34 6.93 4.18
N ILE A 3 -0.38 5.97 3.26
CA ILE A 3 -0.78 4.58 3.52
C ILE A 3 0.36 3.70 3.03
N VAL A 4 0.91 2.87 3.91
CA VAL A 4 2.03 1.98 3.61
C VAL A 4 1.61 0.53 3.67
N LEU A 5 1.99 -0.21 2.63
CA LEU A 5 1.89 -1.65 2.58
C LEU A 5 3.28 -2.24 2.44
N MET A 6 3.64 -3.16 3.32
CA MET A 6 4.93 -3.85 3.30
C MET A 6 4.82 -5.16 4.08
N THR A 7 5.49 -6.23 3.68
CA THR A 7 5.42 -7.53 4.37
C THR A 7 5.87 -7.45 5.83
N GLU A 8 6.79 -6.54 6.16
CA GLU A 8 7.34 -6.31 7.52
C GLU A 8 8.21 -7.47 8.03
N ASP A 9 8.96 -8.11 7.13
CA ASP A 9 9.78 -9.29 7.41
C ASP A 9 11.29 -9.04 7.33
N ILE A 10 11.72 -7.78 7.13
CA ILE A 10 13.13 -7.39 6.94
C ILE A 10 13.75 -6.79 8.20
N ALA A 11 13.12 -5.78 8.81
CA ALA A 11 13.75 -5.00 9.88
C ALA A 11 14.17 -5.87 11.07
N ASN A 12 13.34 -6.85 11.45
CA ASN A 12 13.58 -7.75 12.58
C ASN A 12 13.91 -9.18 12.15
N ASN A 13 14.33 -9.37 10.89
CA ASN A 13 14.75 -10.68 10.38
C ASN A 13 15.99 -11.18 11.14
N GLY A 14 16.07 -12.48 11.43
CA GLY A 14 17.24 -13.08 12.08
C GLY A 14 18.53 -12.98 11.26
N GLU A 15 18.42 -12.77 9.95
CA GLU A 15 19.55 -12.54 9.04
C GLU A 15 19.98 -11.06 8.98
N ASN A 16 19.19 -10.13 9.51
CA ASN A 16 19.55 -8.72 9.57
C ASN A 16 20.55 -8.48 10.71
N LEU A 17 21.82 -8.22 10.35
CA LEU A 17 22.90 -7.94 11.30
C LEU A 17 22.67 -6.66 12.13
N THR A 18 21.77 -5.78 11.68
CA THR A 18 21.39 -4.54 12.36
C THR A 18 19.88 -4.52 12.60
N LEU A 19 19.42 -5.30 13.58
CA LEU A 19 17.99 -5.43 13.92
C LEU A 19 17.32 -4.06 14.13
N GLY A 20 16.11 -3.93 13.58
CA GLY A 20 15.30 -2.71 13.62
C GLY A 20 15.73 -1.62 12.65
N ILE A 21 16.79 -1.83 11.86
CA ILE A 21 17.31 -0.86 10.89
C ILE A 21 17.15 -1.42 9.48
N VAL A 22 16.71 -0.56 8.54
CA VAL A 22 16.75 -0.84 7.10
C VAL A 22 17.43 0.33 6.39
N ILE A 23 18.34 0.04 5.47
CA ILE A 23 19.01 1.04 4.64
C ILE A 23 18.68 0.80 3.16
N ASN A 24 18.68 1.86 2.35
CA ASN A 24 18.38 1.76 0.91
C ASN A 24 19.58 2.10 0.00
N HIS A 25 20.77 2.29 0.58
CA HIS A 25 22.03 2.43 -0.16
C HIS A 25 23.22 2.18 0.77
N PRO A 26 24.43 1.92 0.22
CA PRO A 26 25.63 1.74 1.04
C PRO A 26 25.88 2.93 1.97
N ASN A 27 26.18 2.65 3.24
CA ASN A 27 26.40 3.65 4.29
C ASN A 27 25.25 4.67 4.45
N GLY A 28 24.02 4.27 4.11
CA GLY A 28 22.84 5.11 4.23
C GLY A 28 22.32 5.21 5.66
N ASN A 29 21.46 6.19 5.88
CA ASN A 29 20.71 6.33 7.12
C ASN A 29 19.60 5.28 7.20
N ASP A 30 19.14 5.00 8.42
CA ASP A 30 17.93 4.19 8.64
C ASP A 30 16.71 4.86 7.98
N VAL A 31 16.01 4.08 7.15
CA VAL A 31 14.77 4.49 6.48
C VAL A 31 13.53 3.78 7.02
N TYR A 32 13.68 2.88 7.99
CA TYR A 32 12.57 2.10 8.55
C TYR A 32 11.88 2.80 9.72
N LYS A 33 12.63 3.58 10.50
CA LYS A 33 12.08 4.34 11.62
C LYS A 33 10.89 5.19 11.19
N ASP A 34 9.82 5.14 11.98
CA ASP A 34 8.58 5.89 11.82
C ASP A 34 7.78 5.63 10.52
N VAL A 35 8.19 4.62 9.72
CA VAL A 35 7.40 4.16 8.58
C VAL A 35 6.06 3.57 9.08
N PRO A 36 4.92 4.08 8.60
CA PRO A 36 3.60 3.53 8.95
C PRO A 36 3.50 2.04 8.61
N LYS A 37 2.75 1.30 9.43
CA LYS A 37 2.49 -0.14 9.28
C LYS A 37 1.00 -0.34 9.03
N ASP A 38 0.50 0.17 7.90
CA ASP A 38 -0.95 0.22 7.67
C ASP A 38 -1.52 -1.12 7.23
N TYR A 39 -0.81 -1.86 6.39
CA TYR A 39 -1.14 -3.22 6.00
C TYR A 39 0.17 -4.02 5.91
N ILE A 40 0.35 -4.97 6.81
CA ILE A 40 1.58 -5.76 6.94
C ILE A 40 1.32 -7.25 6.82
N GLY A 41 2.33 -8.03 6.45
CA GLY A 41 2.21 -9.48 6.25
C GLY A 41 1.00 -9.85 5.39
N GLU A 42 0.11 -10.67 5.94
CA GLU A 42 -1.10 -11.19 5.28
C GLU A 42 -2.12 -10.10 4.90
N ASP A 43 -2.03 -8.90 5.47
CA ASP A 43 -2.91 -7.79 5.10
C ASP A 43 -2.47 -7.09 3.80
N GLY A 44 -1.23 -7.32 3.35
CA GLY A 44 -0.67 -6.79 2.11
C GLY A 44 -1.16 -7.54 0.87
N THR A 45 -2.46 -7.53 0.58
CA THR A 45 -3.06 -8.26 -0.57
C THR A 45 -3.49 -7.34 -1.72
N PRO A 46 -3.60 -7.87 -2.96
CA PRO A 46 -4.20 -7.14 -4.08
C PRO A 46 -5.60 -6.59 -3.75
N LYS A 47 -6.42 -7.40 -3.08
CA LYS A 47 -7.78 -7.01 -2.67
C LYS A 47 -7.76 -5.79 -1.75
N ASN A 48 -6.87 -5.77 -0.77
CA ASN A 48 -6.79 -4.68 0.20
C ASN A 48 -6.26 -3.41 -0.46
N ILE A 49 -5.23 -3.50 -1.31
CA ILE A 49 -4.72 -2.32 -2.05
C ILE A 49 -5.78 -1.72 -2.96
N MET A 50 -6.59 -2.55 -3.63
CA MET A 50 -7.70 -2.06 -4.45
C MET A 50 -8.79 -1.41 -3.60
N ALA A 51 -9.08 -1.92 -2.40
CA ALA A 51 -10.00 -1.30 -1.46
C ALA A 51 -9.48 0.04 -0.93
N VAL A 52 -8.18 0.14 -0.64
CA VAL A 52 -7.50 1.39 -0.26
C VAL A 52 -7.72 2.45 -1.34
N LEU A 53 -7.36 2.14 -2.59
CA LEU A 53 -7.49 3.09 -3.70
C LEU A 53 -8.95 3.50 -3.94
N LYS A 54 -9.89 2.56 -3.81
CA LYS A 54 -11.34 2.83 -3.96
C LYS A 54 -11.95 3.62 -2.81
N GLY A 55 -11.24 3.82 -1.70
CA GLY A 55 -11.80 4.49 -0.52
C GLY A 55 -12.83 3.63 0.22
N ASN A 56 -12.70 2.30 0.17
CA ASN A 56 -13.72 1.38 0.68
C ASN A 56 -13.48 1.00 2.15
N GLU A 57 -13.91 1.86 3.06
CA GLU A 57 -13.77 1.67 4.51
C GLU A 57 -14.41 0.37 5.01
N LYS A 58 -15.49 -0.08 4.37
CA LYS A 58 -16.21 -1.29 4.79
C LYS A 58 -15.39 -2.56 4.56
N ILE A 59 -14.63 -2.63 3.47
CA ILE A 59 -13.79 -3.80 3.17
C ILE A 59 -12.60 -3.86 4.13
N LEU A 60 -12.08 -2.71 4.56
CA LEU A 60 -10.89 -2.64 5.41
C LEU A 60 -11.21 -2.48 6.90
N ALA A 61 -12.48 -2.57 7.29
CA ALA A 61 -12.86 -2.57 8.69
C ALA A 61 -12.29 -3.81 9.39
N GLY A 62 -11.39 -3.59 10.35
CA GLY A 62 -10.70 -4.66 11.07
C GLY A 62 -9.52 -5.31 10.32
N VAL A 63 -9.09 -4.73 9.20
CA VAL A 63 -7.93 -5.18 8.41
C VAL A 63 -6.83 -4.13 8.50
N GLY A 64 -5.64 -4.52 8.96
CA GLY A 64 -4.54 -3.61 9.23
C GLY A 64 -4.98 -2.38 10.05
N SER A 65 -4.56 -1.19 9.62
CA SER A 65 -4.98 0.09 10.20
C SER A 65 -6.40 0.54 9.83
N GLY A 66 -7.02 -0.10 8.83
CA GLY A 66 -8.29 0.34 8.25
C GLY A 66 -8.24 1.64 7.43
N LYS A 67 -7.06 2.25 7.24
CA LYS A 67 -6.92 3.50 6.48
C LYS A 67 -7.18 3.28 4.99
N VAL A 68 -8.03 4.10 4.40
CA VAL A 68 -8.31 4.11 2.96
C VAL A 68 -7.99 5.46 2.34
N ARG A 69 -7.91 5.53 1.01
CA ARG A 69 -7.84 6.80 0.28
C ARG A 69 -9.06 7.68 0.57
N GLN A 70 -8.83 8.84 1.17
CA GLN A 70 -9.84 9.87 1.44
C GLN A 70 -9.76 11.10 0.51
N SER A 71 -8.90 11.05 -0.52
CA SER A 71 -8.64 12.17 -1.44
C SER A 71 -9.87 12.56 -2.25
N GLY A 72 -10.20 13.85 -2.33
CA GLY A 72 -11.25 14.46 -3.14
C GLY A 72 -10.77 14.95 -4.52
N ARG A 73 -11.58 15.81 -5.17
CA ARG A 73 -11.35 16.28 -6.55
C ARG A 73 -10.09 17.14 -6.73
N SER A 74 -9.69 17.86 -5.70
CA SER A 74 -8.56 18.80 -5.74
C SER A 74 -7.28 18.21 -5.15
N ASP A 75 -7.34 16.98 -4.66
CA ASP A 75 -6.22 16.32 -4.01
C ASP A 75 -5.36 15.59 -5.03
N HIS A 76 -4.06 15.61 -4.80
CA HIS A 76 -3.11 14.81 -5.58
C HIS A 76 -2.93 13.44 -4.94
N VAL A 77 -2.97 12.40 -5.76
CA VAL A 77 -2.73 11.02 -5.35
C VAL A 77 -1.44 10.56 -6.01
N PHE A 78 -0.48 10.13 -5.19
CA PHE A 78 0.74 9.48 -5.64
C PHE A 78 0.72 8.02 -5.16
N VAL A 79 1.05 7.10 -6.06
CA VAL A 79 1.14 5.65 -5.78
C VAL A 79 2.52 5.20 -6.22
N TYR A 80 3.25 4.58 -5.30
CA TYR A 80 4.53 3.94 -5.55
C TYR A 80 4.40 2.45 -5.27
N PHE A 81 4.93 1.62 -6.16
CA PHE A 81 4.95 0.17 -6.04
C PHE A 81 6.34 -0.34 -6.43
N ALA A 82 6.91 -1.20 -5.60
CA ALA A 82 8.22 -1.80 -5.82
C ALA A 82 8.20 -3.25 -5.36
N ASP A 83 8.17 -4.16 -6.32
CA ASP A 83 8.31 -5.61 -6.18
C ASP A 83 8.55 -6.20 -7.59
N HIS A 84 8.47 -7.51 -7.71
CA HIS A 84 8.48 -8.25 -8.96
C HIS A 84 7.21 -8.00 -9.78
N GLY A 85 7.31 -8.29 -11.07
CA GLY A 85 6.19 -8.23 -12.00
C GLY A 85 6.45 -9.11 -13.21
N ALA A 86 5.39 -9.29 -14.00
CA ALA A 86 5.44 -9.97 -15.28
C ALA A 86 4.53 -9.25 -16.27
N GLN A 87 4.45 -9.77 -17.51
CA GLN A 87 3.56 -9.19 -18.50
C GLN A 87 2.11 -9.19 -18.01
N GLY A 88 1.56 -8.00 -17.81
CA GLY A 88 0.15 -7.82 -17.43
C GLY A 88 -0.16 -8.05 -15.95
N LEU A 89 0.85 -8.13 -15.07
CA LEU A 89 0.64 -8.24 -13.62
C LEU A 89 1.78 -7.65 -12.80
N ILE A 90 1.48 -7.31 -11.55
CA ILE A 90 2.47 -7.08 -10.49
C ILE A 90 2.28 -8.13 -9.39
N ALA A 91 3.37 -8.58 -8.79
CA ALA A 91 3.35 -9.61 -7.75
C ALA A 91 3.03 -9.03 -6.38
N PHE A 92 2.47 -9.87 -5.53
CA PHE A 92 2.34 -9.67 -4.08
C PHE A 92 2.91 -10.93 -3.42
N PRO A 93 3.19 -10.91 -2.10
CA PRO A 93 3.84 -12.05 -1.43
C PRO A 93 3.17 -13.40 -1.71
N GLU A 94 1.84 -13.45 -1.70
CA GLU A 94 1.05 -14.68 -1.85
C GLU A 94 0.01 -14.61 -3.00
N ASP A 95 0.03 -13.56 -3.83
CA ASP A 95 -0.98 -13.35 -4.88
C ASP A 95 -0.43 -12.45 -6.00
N GLN A 96 -1.25 -12.13 -7.00
CA GLN A 96 -0.90 -11.27 -8.12
C GLN A 96 -2.03 -10.30 -8.44
N LEU A 97 -1.66 -9.06 -8.77
CA LEU A 97 -2.61 -8.06 -9.26
C LEU A 97 -2.49 -7.94 -10.77
N SER A 98 -3.58 -8.27 -11.48
CA SER A 98 -3.65 -8.08 -12.92
C SER A 98 -3.68 -6.59 -13.30
N ALA A 99 -3.02 -6.24 -14.41
CA ALA A 99 -3.07 -4.90 -14.98
C ALA A 99 -4.52 -4.48 -15.33
N MET A 100 -5.37 -5.46 -15.67
CA MET A 100 -6.79 -5.22 -15.96
C MET A 100 -7.55 -4.73 -14.72
N ASP A 101 -7.33 -5.37 -13.56
CA ASP A 101 -8.01 -4.99 -12.31
C ASP A 101 -7.48 -3.67 -11.75
N LEU A 102 -6.17 -3.43 -11.88
CA LEU A 102 -5.58 -2.14 -11.55
C LEU A 102 -6.18 -1.03 -12.42
N ASN A 103 -6.26 -1.23 -13.73
CA ASN A 103 -6.84 -0.24 -14.66
C ASN A 103 -8.33 0.02 -14.35
N ARG A 104 -9.13 -1.01 -14.07
CA ARG A 104 -10.52 -0.85 -13.62
C ARG A 104 -10.61 0.00 -12.36
N THR A 105 -9.71 -0.23 -11.41
CA THR A 105 -9.68 0.52 -10.15
C THR A 105 -9.30 1.98 -10.37
N ILE A 106 -8.29 2.27 -11.19
CA ILE A 106 -7.90 3.65 -11.54
C ILE A 106 -9.04 4.37 -12.26
N ASN A 107 -9.73 3.70 -13.19
CA ASN A 107 -10.88 4.32 -13.87
C ASN A 107 -12.04 4.58 -12.90
N TYR A 108 -12.29 3.68 -11.95
CA TYR A 108 -13.27 3.91 -10.88
C TYR A 108 -12.92 5.15 -10.04
N THR A 109 -11.65 5.32 -9.64
CA THR A 109 -11.24 6.47 -8.81
C THR A 109 -11.32 7.80 -9.57
N ARG A 110 -11.16 7.80 -10.90
CA ARG A 110 -11.37 8.98 -11.75
C ARG A 110 -12.85 9.35 -11.89
N MET A 111 -13.72 8.35 -12.05
CA MET A 111 -15.16 8.57 -12.26
C MET A 111 -15.91 8.94 -10.97
N LYS A 112 -15.48 8.42 -9.82
CA LYS A 112 -16.06 8.72 -8.51
C LYS A 112 -15.19 9.71 -7.74
N PRO A 113 -15.43 11.03 -7.87
CA PRO A 113 -14.95 11.96 -6.86
C PRO A 113 -15.57 11.55 -5.52
N THR A 114 -14.73 11.27 -4.52
CA THR A 114 -15.20 10.94 -3.18
C THR A 114 -16.05 12.10 -2.67
N CYS A 115 -17.22 11.76 -2.12
CA CYS A 115 -18.14 12.73 -1.55
C CYS A 115 -17.47 13.33 -0.31
N THR A 116 -17.15 14.61 -0.34
CA THR A 116 -16.67 15.33 0.84
C THR A 116 -17.79 15.26 1.90
N LYS A 117 -17.57 14.51 2.98
CA LYS A 117 -18.32 14.76 4.21
C LYS A 117 -17.99 16.20 4.60
N LYS A 118 -18.96 17.10 4.41
CA LYS A 118 -18.91 18.46 4.97
C LYS A 118 -18.60 18.30 6.47
N ARG A 119 -17.58 19.02 6.93
CA ARG A 119 -17.36 19.28 8.35
C ARG A 119 -18.56 19.99 8.94
#